data_AF-A0A9Q3J7A4-F1
#
_entry.id   AF-A0A9Q3J7A4-F1
#
_cell.length_a   1.000
_cell.length_b   1.000
_cell.length_c   1.000
_cell.angle_alpha   90.00
_cell.angle_beta   90.00
_cell.angle_gamma   90.00
#
_symmetry.space_group_name_H-M   'P 1'
#
loop_
_entity.id
_entity.type
_entity.pdbx_description
1 polymer ?
#
loop_
_entity_poly.entity_id
_entity_poly.type
_entity_poly.pdbx_seq_one_letter_code
_entity_poly.pdbx_strand_id
1 'polypeptide(L)'
;MYGIDIYNSKNRHITIDTNKEKEFSIDIYQISAQDPLEELLNEFREGQFSTTLTSKQKLSFLKMLRKNRPAFAIGEEPLDQIIGHYIELYLDLEIPYPPMLRGPPYPESMGTRKEIEKHINELLDMDVLRKIRHKERVEITTPVLITWHDGKSRLFGDFRALESYSKADRYSIHRMPHALDKMAKAKYIPKMDFMKGFHQNGVKPNSMKLL
;
A
#
# COMPACT_ATOMS: atom_id res chain seq x y z
N MET A 1 -8.27 0.74 27.21
CA MET A 1 -7.18 0.67 26.19
C MET A 1 -7.83 0.95 24.85
N TYR A 2 -7.42 1.98 24.13
CA TYR A 2 -8.06 2.41 22.88
C TYR A 2 -7.53 1.58 21.71
N GLY A 3 -8.41 1.09 20.82
CA GLY A 3 -8.03 0.26 19.68
C GLY A 3 -8.76 0.71 18.40
N ILE A 4 -8.01 1.14 17.39
CA ILE A 4 -8.57 1.33 16.06
C ILE A 4 -8.39 0.00 15.33
N ASP A 5 -9.50 -0.62 14.94
CA ASP A 5 -9.44 -1.83 14.15
C ASP A 5 -9.39 -1.48 12.65
N ILE A 6 -8.31 -1.86 11.96
CA ILE A 6 -8.02 -1.50 10.56
C ILE A 6 -8.10 -2.76 9.67
N TYR A 7 -8.80 -3.82 10.09
CA TYR A 7 -9.03 -4.94 9.18
C TYR A 7 -10.01 -4.55 8.06
N ASN A 8 -9.76 -5.11 6.88
CA ASN A 8 -10.52 -4.91 5.66
C ASN A 8 -11.83 -5.72 5.69
N SER A 9 -12.67 -5.51 6.70
CA SER A 9 -14.04 -6.01 6.74
C SER A 9 -14.96 -5.07 5.96
N LYS A 10 -16.05 -5.63 5.39
CA LYS A 10 -17.06 -4.86 4.62
C LYS A 10 -17.57 -3.62 5.36
N ASN A 11 -17.53 -3.64 6.69
CA ASN A 11 -17.76 -2.50 7.55
C ASN A 11 -16.47 -2.18 8.33
N ARG A 12 -16.05 -0.92 8.33
CA ARG A 12 -14.87 -0.43 9.07
C ARG A 12 -15.35 0.07 10.43
N HIS A 13 -14.84 -0.52 11.52
CA HIS A 13 -15.25 -0.21 12.89
C HIS A 13 -14.13 0.54 13.64
N ILE A 14 -14.49 1.48 14.51
CA ILE A 14 -13.57 2.06 15.50
C ILE A 14 -14.10 1.68 16.87
N THR A 15 -13.27 1.03 17.70
CA THR A 15 -13.64 0.65 19.07
C THR A 15 -12.99 1.60 20.06
N ILE A 16 -13.81 2.45 20.68
CA ILE A 16 -13.34 3.33 21.75
C ILE A 16 -13.69 2.64 23.08
N ASP A 17 -12.65 2.09 23.72
CA ASP A 17 -12.64 1.40 25.02
C ASP A 17 -12.80 -0.13 24.98
N THR A 18 -12.49 -0.84 26.07
CA THR A 18 -12.56 -2.32 26.17
C THR A 18 -13.97 -2.90 26.03
N ASN A 19 -14.97 -2.03 25.89
CA ASN A 19 -16.36 -2.41 25.73
C ASN A 19 -16.71 -2.46 24.24
N LYS A 20 -16.82 -3.68 23.69
CA LYS A 20 -17.19 -3.96 22.28
C LYS A 20 -18.55 -3.37 21.87
N GLU A 21 -19.32 -2.82 22.81
CA GLU A 21 -20.63 -2.22 22.59
C GLU A 21 -20.56 -0.81 21.96
N LYS A 22 -19.41 -0.13 21.98
CA LYS A 22 -19.21 1.16 21.29
C LYS A 22 -18.41 0.98 20.00
N GLU A 23 -18.97 0.21 19.08
CA GLU A 23 -18.52 0.20 17.69
C GLU A 23 -19.10 1.42 16.98
N PHE A 24 -18.23 2.33 16.56
CA PHE A 24 -18.63 3.39 15.63
C PHE A 24 -18.49 2.85 14.21
N SER A 25 -19.62 2.57 13.55
CA SER A 25 -19.65 2.25 12.13
C SER A 25 -19.42 3.52 11.31
N ILE A 26 -18.51 3.45 10.34
CA ILE A 26 -18.49 4.44 9.27
C ILE A 26 -19.61 4.04 8.31
N ASP A 27 -20.80 4.58 8.54
CA ASP A 27 -21.95 4.29 7.69
C ASP A 27 -21.71 4.81 6.27
N ILE A 28 -21.92 3.92 5.29
CA ILE A 28 -21.77 4.20 3.86
C ILE A 28 -22.98 5.04 3.43
N TYR A 29 -22.73 6.29 3.04
CA TYR A 29 -23.78 7.15 2.51
C TYR A 29 -24.13 6.72 1.09
N GLN A 30 -25.33 6.18 0.87
CA GLN A 30 -25.91 5.99 -0.47
C GLN A 30 -26.61 7.28 -0.90
N ILE A 31 -26.37 7.72 -2.14
CA ILE A 31 -26.84 9.01 -2.65
C ILE A 31 -27.88 8.78 -3.75
N SER A 32 -28.98 9.54 -3.69
CA SER A 32 -30.00 9.57 -4.73
C SER A 32 -29.56 10.45 -5.91
N ALA A 33 -29.94 10.06 -7.12
CA ALA A 33 -29.47 10.53 -8.42
C ALA A 33 -29.82 12.00 -8.83
N GLN A 34 -29.89 12.94 -7.88
CA GLN A 34 -30.29 14.34 -8.11
C GLN A 34 -29.49 15.39 -7.33
N ASP A 35 -28.40 15.03 -6.67
CA ASP A 35 -27.59 15.97 -5.88
C ASP A 35 -26.48 16.61 -6.76
N PRO A 36 -26.31 17.95 -6.80
CA PRO A 36 -25.16 18.60 -7.45
C PRO A 36 -23.78 18.09 -6.96
N LEU A 37 -23.74 17.39 -5.82
CA LEU A 37 -22.55 16.72 -5.29
C LEU A 37 -22.23 15.40 -6.02
N GLU A 38 -23.17 14.84 -6.79
CA GLU A 38 -23.08 13.52 -7.42
C GLU A 38 -21.93 13.41 -8.41
N GLU A 39 -21.68 14.44 -9.22
CA GLU A 39 -20.55 14.47 -10.16
C GLU A 39 -19.19 14.46 -9.43
N LEU A 40 -19.09 15.24 -8.33
CA LEU A 40 -17.89 15.31 -7.49
C LEU A 40 -17.66 14.02 -6.69
N LEU A 41 -18.73 13.35 -6.26
CA LEU A 41 -18.64 12.08 -5.55
C LEU A 41 -18.37 10.91 -6.49
N ASN A 42 -18.86 10.99 -7.73
CA ASN A 42 -18.50 10.06 -8.79
C ASN A 42 -17.03 10.18 -9.19
N GLU A 43 -16.38 11.32 -8.96
CA GLU A 43 -14.92 11.44 -9.09
C GLU A 43 -14.21 10.70 -7.95
N PHE A 44 -14.75 10.74 -6.72
CA PHE A 44 -14.17 10.10 -5.53
C PHE A 44 -15.00 8.89 -5.04
N ARG A 45 -15.29 7.94 -5.94
CA ARG A 45 -16.20 6.78 -5.68
C ARG A 45 -15.87 5.94 -4.46
N GLU A 46 -14.62 5.97 -4.00
CA GLU A 46 -14.15 5.20 -2.85
C GLU A 46 -14.26 5.96 -1.51
N GLY A 47 -14.63 7.24 -1.54
CA GLY A 47 -14.72 8.10 -0.37
C GLY A 47 -15.92 7.75 0.52
N GLN A 48 -15.65 7.44 1.79
CA GLN A 48 -16.70 7.28 2.82
C GLN A 48 -16.83 8.55 3.65
N PHE A 49 -18.04 9.07 3.80
CA PHE A 49 -18.33 10.28 4.56
C PHE A 49 -19.18 9.98 5.79
N SER A 50 -18.88 10.64 6.92
CA SER A 50 -19.73 10.52 8.10
C SER A 50 -21.13 11.10 7.86
N THR A 51 -22.15 10.43 8.41
CA THR A 51 -23.55 10.84 8.41
C THR A 51 -23.78 12.15 9.18
N THR A 52 -22.89 12.51 10.09
CA THR A 52 -22.98 13.71 10.94
C THR A 52 -22.58 15.02 10.25
N LEU A 53 -22.00 14.96 9.04
CA LEU A 53 -21.56 16.14 8.30
C LEU A 53 -22.74 16.86 7.65
N THR A 54 -22.81 18.18 7.83
CA THR A 54 -23.79 19.04 7.14
C THR A 54 -23.49 19.13 5.64
N SER A 55 -24.51 19.40 4.81
CA SER A 55 -24.36 19.54 3.35
C SER A 55 -23.33 20.62 2.97
N LYS A 56 -23.25 21.71 3.73
CA LYS A 56 -22.25 22.78 3.52
C LYS A 56 -20.83 22.31 3.78
N GLN A 57 -20.61 21.52 4.84
CA GLN A 57 -19.30 20.94 5.16
C GLN A 57 -18.87 19.92 4.10
N LYS A 58 -19.80 19.05 3.67
CA LYS A 58 -19.57 18.09 2.58
C LYS A 58 -19.14 18.80 1.30
N LEU A 59 -19.88 19.82 0.87
CA LEU A 59 -19.54 20.61 -0.32
C LEU A 59 -18.16 21.28 -0.19
N SER A 60 -17.85 21.86 0.98
CA SER A 60 -16.55 22.47 1.22
C SER A 60 -15.41 21.45 1.12
N PHE A 61 -15.63 20.24 1.63
CA PHE A 61 -14.63 19.18 1.59
C PHE A 61 -14.43 18.61 0.19
N LEU A 62 -15.51 18.36 -0.58
CA LEU A 62 -15.40 17.93 -1.98
C LEU A 62 -14.68 18.96 -2.84
N LYS A 63 -14.94 20.26 -2.63
CA LYS A 63 -14.18 21.33 -3.30
C LYS A 63 -12.69 21.28 -2.98
N MET A 64 -12.34 20.95 -1.73
CA MET A 64 -10.95 20.76 -1.31
C MET A 64 -10.33 19.52 -1.97
N LEU A 65 -11.05 18.39 -2.04
CA LEU A 65 -10.57 17.18 -2.73
C LEU A 65 -10.32 17.46 -4.20
N ARG A 66 -11.27 18.10 -4.90
CA ARG A 66 -11.10 18.49 -6.31
C ARG A 66 -9.93 19.44 -6.52
N LYS A 67 -9.73 20.41 -5.63
CA LYS A 67 -8.56 21.31 -5.67
C LYS A 67 -7.24 20.54 -5.55
N ASN A 68 -7.22 19.46 -4.76
CA ASN A 68 -6.05 18.61 -4.54
C ASN A 68 -6.13 17.30 -5.31
N ARG A 69 -6.89 17.24 -6.43
CA ARG A 69 -7.10 16.01 -7.20
C ARG A 69 -5.81 15.25 -7.48
N PRO A 70 -4.69 15.89 -7.89
CA PRO A 70 -3.46 15.16 -8.21
C PRO A 70 -2.87 14.33 -7.05
N ALA A 71 -3.27 14.59 -5.81
CA ALA A 71 -2.80 13.83 -4.65
C ALA A 71 -3.60 12.53 -4.41
N PHE A 72 -4.72 12.33 -5.10
CA PHE A 72 -5.60 11.18 -4.93
C PHE A 72 -5.58 10.33 -6.19
N ALA A 73 -5.27 9.05 -6.03
CA ALA A 73 -5.39 8.09 -7.10
C ALA A 73 -6.86 7.68 -7.28
N ILE A 74 -7.36 7.68 -8.51
CA ILE A 74 -8.71 7.22 -8.84
C ILE A 74 -8.60 6.04 -9.81
N GLY A 75 -8.96 4.84 -9.35
CA GLY A 75 -8.95 3.63 -10.17
C GLY A 75 -7.53 3.12 -10.45
N GLU A 76 -7.21 2.91 -11.72
CA GLU A 76 -5.94 2.30 -12.17
C GLU A 76 -4.96 3.34 -12.75
N GLU A 77 -4.97 4.57 -12.22
CA GLU A 77 -3.96 5.57 -12.56
C GLU A 77 -2.54 5.06 -12.22
N PRO A 78 -1.52 5.42 -13.03
CA PRO A 78 -0.14 5.02 -12.79
C PRO A 78 0.32 5.53 -11.43
N LEU A 79 1.10 4.71 -10.73
CA LEU A 79 1.63 5.08 -9.42
C LEU A 79 2.78 6.06 -9.59
N ASP A 80 2.67 7.20 -8.93
CA ASP A 80 3.79 8.11 -8.79
C ASP A 80 4.77 7.62 -7.72
N GLN A 81 6.04 7.98 -7.90
CA GLN A 81 7.11 7.71 -6.94
C GLN A 81 7.18 8.81 -5.88
N ILE A 82 7.38 8.43 -4.62
CA ILE A 82 7.62 9.38 -3.52
C ILE A 82 9.00 10.03 -3.70
N ILE A 83 9.02 11.35 -3.84
CA ILE A 83 10.26 12.12 -3.96
C ILE A 83 10.93 12.24 -2.57
N GLY A 84 12.24 11.95 -2.52
CA GLY A 84 13.05 12.12 -1.31
C GLY A 84 13.00 10.94 -0.33
N HIS A 85 12.14 9.95 -0.56
CA HIS A 85 12.09 8.72 0.22
C HIS A 85 12.54 7.53 -0.62
N TYR A 86 13.76 7.08 -0.37
CA TYR A 86 14.38 5.98 -1.11
C TYR A 86 14.83 4.88 -0.16
N ILE A 87 14.55 3.65 -0.55
CA ILE A 87 15.03 2.44 0.09
C ILE A 87 16.52 2.28 -0.25
N GLU A 88 17.32 2.10 0.80
CA GLU A 88 18.72 1.76 0.69
C GLU A 88 18.96 0.44 1.43
N LEU A 89 19.35 -0.57 0.66
CA LEU A 89 19.68 -1.90 1.15
C LEU A 89 21.13 -1.93 1.61
N TYR A 90 21.34 -2.36 2.85
CA TYR A 90 22.65 -2.60 3.45
C TYR A 90 22.78 -4.09 3.77
N LEU A 91 23.83 -4.72 3.25
CA LEU A 91 24.12 -6.13 3.50
C LEU A 91 25.30 -6.24 4.49
N ASP A 92 25.19 -7.15 5.44
CA ASP A 92 26.24 -7.46 6.42
C ASP A 92 27.24 -8.52 5.86
N LEU A 93 27.53 -8.45 4.55
CA LEU A 93 28.39 -9.38 3.84
C LEU A 93 29.30 -8.68 2.83
N GLU A 94 30.49 -9.22 2.65
CA GLU A 94 31.40 -8.85 1.57
C GLU A 94 31.27 -9.82 0.38
N ILE A 95 31.69 -9.37 -0.80
CA ILE A 95 31.72 -10.19 -2.02
C ILE A 95 32.86 -11.22 -1.90
N PRO A 96 32.66 -12.48 -2.32
CA PRO A 96 31.50 -13.02 -3.04
C PRO A 96 30.32 -13.36 -2.14
N TYR A 97 29.11 -13.04 -2.61
CA TYR A 97 27.87 -13.37 -1.91
C TYR A 97 27.60 -14.89 -1.90
N PRO A 98 26.96 -15.41 -0.84
CA PRO A 98 26.63 -16.82 -0.71
C PRO A 98 25.64 -17.27 -1.80
N PRO A 99 25.72 -18.52 -2.28
CA PRO A 99 24.85 -19.03 -3.34
C PRO A 99 23.34 -18.93 -3.05
N MET A 100 22.95 -18.89 -1.77
CA MET A 100 21.55 -18.76 -1.37
C MET A 100 20.93 -17.40 -1.74
N LEU A 101 21.74 -16.36 -1.96
CA LEU A 101 21.28 -15.09 -2.51
C LEU A 101 21.06 -15.14 -4.02
N ARG A 102 21.41 -16.25 -4.69
CA ARG A 102 21.17 -16.50 -6.12
C ARG A 102 20.30 -17.74 -6.31
N GLY A 103 19.18 -17.76 -5.60
CA GLY A 103 18.25 -18.89 -5.63
C GLY A 103 17.64 -19.08 -7.04
N PRO A 104 17.57 -20.31 -7.57
CA PRO A 104 16.88 -20.57 -8.81
C PRO A 104 15.36 -20.35 -8.64
N PRO A 105 14.62 -20.05 -9.72
CA PRO A 105 13.17 -20.01 -9.69
C PRO A 105 12.58 -21.34 -9.20
N TYR A 106 11.49 -21.28 -8.45
CA TYR A 106 10.78 -22.49 -8.05
C TYR A 106 10.14 -23.19 -9.26
N PRO A 107 10.10 -24.54 -9.26
CA PRO A 107 9.34 -25.28 -10.26
C PRO A 107 7.85 -24.98 -10.12
N GLU A 108 7.23 -24.56 -11.23
CA GLU A 108 5.84 -24.12 -11.22
C GLU A 108 5.01 -24.79 -12.30
N SER A 109 3.72 -25.01 -12.00
CA SER A 109 2.76 -25.53 -12.97
C SER A 109 2.53 -24.53 -14.12
N MET A 110 2.04 -25.01 -15.26
CA MET A 110 1.70 -24.13 -16.39
C MET A 110 0.64 -23.08 -16.03
N GLY A 111 -0.31 -23.42 -15.16
CA GLY A 111 -1.32 -22.46 -14.67
C GLY A 111 -0.68 -21.37 -13.81
N THR A 112 0.17 -21.75 -12.86
CA THR A 112 0.86 -20.80 -11.99
C THR A 112 1.77 -19.87 -12.77
N ARG A 113 2.49 -20.38 -13.78
CA ARG A 113 3.37 -19.56 -14.63
C ARG A 113 2.61 -18.45 -15.37
N LYS A 114 1.41 -18.74 -15.86
CA LYS A 114 0.56 -17.72 -16.51
C LYS A 114 0.16 -16.61 -15.54
N GLU A 115 -0.16 -16.96 -14.31
CA GLU A 115 -0.47 -15.97 -13.28
C GLU A 115 0.76 -15.14 -12.89
N ILE A 116 1.94 -15.77 -12.75
CA ILE A 116 3.20 -15.04 -12.51
C ILE A 116 3.45 -14.03 -13.63
N GLU A 117 3.35 -14.47 -14.88
CA GLU A 117 3.56 -13.60 -16.05
C GLU A 117 2.56 -12.43 -16.09
N LYS A 118 1.28 -12.70 -15.77
CA LYS A 118 0.26 -11.67 -15.63
C LYS A 118 0.66 -10.61 -14.61
N HIS A 119 1.01 -11.01 -13.38
CA HIS A 119 1.40 -10.07 -12.31
C HIS A 119 2.70 -9.31 -12.66
N ILE A 120 3.68 -9.97 -13.29
CA ILE A 120 4.91 -9.31 -13.73
C ILE A 120 4.61 -8.24 -14.78
N ASN A 121 3.75 -8.53 -15.77
CA ASN A 121 3.38 -7.56 -16.79
C ASN A 121 2.63 -6.36 -16.19
N GLU A 122 1.68 -6.60 -15.28
CA GLU A 122 1.00 -5.50 -14.56
C GLU A 122 1.99 -4.60 -13.81
N LEU A 123 3.01 -5.17 -13.17
CA LEU A 123 4.05 -4.41 -12.46
C LEU A 123 5.02 -3.68 -13.41
N LEU A 124 5.26 -4.22 -14.61
CA LEU A 124 6.02 -3.54 -15.66
C LEU A 124 5.24 -2.36 -16.23
N ASP A 125 3.94 -2.51 -16.46
CA ASP A 125 3.06 -1.46 -16.98
C ASP A 125 2.90 -0.30 -15.98
N MET A 126 2.99 -0.60 -14.68
CA MET A 126 2.99 0.39 -13.59
C MET A 126 4.37 1.00 -13.30
N ASP A 127 5.40 0.67 -14.09
CA ASP A 127 6.81 1.10 -13.90
C ASP A 127 7.38 0.76 -12.51
N VAL A 128 6.83 -0.27 -11.86
CA VAL A 128 7.31 -0.77 -10.55
C VAL A 128 8.47 -1.73 -10.74
N LEU A 129 8.42 -2.55 -11.79
CA LEU A 129 9.50 -3.45 -12.20
C LEU A 129 10.16 -2.94 -13.47
N ARG A 130 11.40 -3.37 -13.69
CA ARG A 130 12.13 -3.15 -14.95
C ARG A 130 12.83 -4.43 -15.39
N LYS A 131 13.04 -4.55 -16.70
CA LYS A 131 13.91 -5.61 -17.22
C LYS A 131 15.38 -5.26 -16.93
N ILE A 132 16.14 -6.26 -16.47
CA ILE A 132 17.58 -6.15 -16.31
C ILE A 132 18.22 -6.02 -17.69
N ARG A 133 19.16 -5.08 -17.86
CA ARG A 133 19.81 -4.86 -19.16
C ARG A 133 20.89 -5.92 -19.37
N HIS A 134 21.15 -6.32 -20.62
CA HIS A 134 22.14 -7.36 -20.95
C HIS A 134 23.55 -7.12 -20.33
N LYS A 135 23.96 -5.86 -20.13
CA LYS A 135 25.28 -5.50 -19.57
C LYS A 135 25.26 -5.32 -18.05
N GLU A 136 24.09 -5.37 -17.44
CA GLU A 136 23.92 -5.18 -16.01
C GLU A 136 24.11 -6.51 -15.30
N ARG A 137 25.03 -6.52 -14.32
CA ARG A 137 25.22 -7.68 -13.46
C ARG A 137 24.34 -7.51 -12.23
N VAL A 138 23.48 -8.49 -12.01
CA VAL A 138 22.68 -8.60 -10.79
C VAL A 138 23.33 -9.65 -9.90
N GLU A 139 23.65 -9.26 -8.69
CA GLU A 139 24.39 -10.07 -7.74
C GLU A 139 23.48 -10.98 -6.91
N ILE A 140 22.21 -10.59 -6.74
CA ILE A 140 21.20 -11.25 -5.92
C ILE A 140 19.94 -11.50 -6.75
N THR A 141 19.41 -12.72 -6.71
CA THR A 141 18.13 -13.06 -7.33
C THR A 141 17.18 -13.65 -6.30
N THR A 142 15.97 -13.10 -6.25
CA THR A 142 14.90 -13.58 -5.37
C THR A 142 13.87 -14.35 -6.19
N PRO A 143 13.61 -15.65 -5.91
CA PRO A 143 12.55 -16.37 -6.59
C PRO A 143 11.18 -15.83 -6.18
N VAL A 144 10.20 -16.01 -7.07
CA VAL A 144 8.81 -15.60 -6.84
C VAL A 144 7.90 -16.82 -6.83
N LEU A 145 6.77 -16.69 -6.13
CA LEU A 145 5.70 -17.69 -6.07
C LEU A 145 4.33 -17.02 -6.06
N ILE A 146 3.29 -17.79 -6.37
CA ILE A 146 1.90 -17.34 -6.29
C ILE A 146 1.23 -17.95 -5.07
N THR A 147 0.48 -17.13 -4.33
CA THR A 147 -0.49 -17.62 -3.35
C THR A 147 -1.89 -17.22 -3.77
N TRP A 148 -2.86 -18.05 -3.39
CA TRP A 148 -4.27 -17.84 -3.69
C TRP A 148 -5.05 -17.53 -2.42
N HIS A 149 -5.91 -16.53 -2.49
CA HIS A 149 -6.80 -16.15 -1.40
C HIS A 149 -8.08 -15.56 -1.96
N ASP A 150 -9.24 -16.05 -1.52
CA ASP A 150 -10.56 -15.62 -2.01
C ASP A 150 -10.69 -15.59 -3.54
N GLY A 151 -10.12 -16.59 -4.22
CA GLY A 151 -10.15 -16.67 -5.69
C GLY A 151 -9.25 -15.66 -6.42
N LYS A 152 -8.45 -14.87 -5.70
CA LYS A 152 -7.45 -13.96 -6.27
C LYS A 152 -6.05 -14.52 -6.08
N SER A 153 -5.22 -14.44 -7.12
CA SER A 153 -3.79 -14.74 -7.08
C SER A 153 -3.01 -13.52 -6.59
N ARG A 154 -1.89 -13.76 -5.89
CA ARG A 154 -0.95 -12.73 -5.44
C ARG A 154 0.47 -13.21 -5.66
N LEU A 155 1.30 -12.36 -6.27
CA LEU A 155 2.72 -12.59 -6.47
C LEU A 155 3.51 -12.25 -5.20
N PHE A 156 4.36 -13.18 -4.75
CA PHE A 156 5.24 -13.01 -3.58
C PHE A 156 6.68 -13.27 -3.97
N GLY A 157 7.59 -12.36 -3.60
CA GLY A 157 9.04 -12.59 -3.65
C GLY A 157 9.52 -13.24 -2.36
N ASP A 158 10.34 -14.28 -2.46
CA ASP A 158 10.93 -14.95 -1.29
C ASP A 158 12.22 -14.26 -0.82
N PHE A 159 12.07 -13.22 -0.02
CA PHE A 159 13.19 -12.43 0.49
C PHE A 159 13.89 -13.04 1.72
N ARG A 160 13.54 -14.26 2.17
CA ARG A 160 14.09 -14.82 3.42
C ARG A 160 15.61 -14.90 3.45
N ALA A 161 16.22 -15.31 2.33
CA ALA A 161 17.67 -15.35 2.20
C ALA A 161 18.28 -13.94 2.19
N LEU A 162 17.61 -12.97 1.58
CA LEU A 162 18.06 -11.58 1.57
C LEU A 162 17.99 -10.96 2.97
N GLU A 163 16.87 -11.17 3.66
CA GLU A 163 16.61 -10.66 5.01
C GLU A 163 17.63 -11.18 6.02
N SER A 164 18.08 -12.45 5.92
CA SER A 164 19.08 -12.99 6.85
C SER A 164 20.45 -12.32 6.78
N TYR A 165 20.73 -11.59 5.69
CA TYR A 165 21.98 -10.87 5.47
C TYR A 165 21.79 -9.36 5.40
N SER A 166 20.57 -8.87 5.58
CA SER A 166 20.26 -7.44 5.52
C SER A 166 20.33 -6.81 6.89
N LYS A 167 20.93 -5.63 6.96
CA LYS A 167 20.95 -4.84 8.19
C LYS A 167 19.57 -4.23 8.42
N ALA A 168 18.96 -4.55 9.56
CA ALA A 168 17.65 -4.02 9.92
C ALA A 168 17.69 -2.49 10.10
N ASP A 169 16.84 -1.77 9.39
CA ASP A 169 16.56 -0.36 9.63
C ASP A 169 15.66 -0.24 10.87
N ARG A 170 16.19 0.37 11.94
CA ARG A 170 15.49 0.53 13.21
C ARG A 170 14.72 1.85 13.24
N TYR A 171 13.74 1.98 12.36
CA TYR A 171 12.81 3.10 12.41
C TYR A 171 11.82 2.92 13.58
N SER A 172 11.71 3.92 14.45
CA SER A 172 10.81 3.87 15.61
C SER A 172 9.36 4.07 15.18
N ILE A 173 8.57 3.00 15.15
CA ILE A 173 7.12 3.10 15.01
C ILE A 173 6.54 3.61 16.34
N HIS A 174 5.87 4.75 16.28
CA HIS A 174 5.22 5.34 17.45
C HIS A 174 4.14 4.38 17.98
N ARG A 175 4.06 4.23 19.31
CA ARG A 175 2.99 3.42 19.90
C ARG A 175 1.64 4.09 19.72
N MET A 176 0.63 3.29 19.41
CA MET A 176 -0.75 3.73 19.15
C MET A 176 -1.32 4.71 20.21
N PRO A 177 -1.15 4.51 21.53
CA PRO A 177 -1.74 5.42 22.53
C PRO A 177 -1.27 6.87 22.38
N HIS A 178 0.00 7.10 22.08
CA HIS A 178 0.53 8.45 21.90
C HIS A 178 -0.04 9.16 20.65
N ALA A 179 -0.34 8.39 19.60
CA ALA A 179 -1.00 8.94 18.42
C ALA A 179 -2.46 9.32 18.74
N LEU A 180 -3.16 8.48 19.51
CA LEU A 180 -4.56 8.70 19.90
C LEU A 180 -4.73 9.89 20.84
N ASP A 181 -3.83 10.08 21.80
CA ASP A 181 -3.88 11.24 22.71
C ASP A 181 -3.80 12.57 21.94
N LYS A 182 -3.00 12.61 20.87
CA LYS A 182 -2.90 13.78 19.98
C LYS A 182 -4.20 14.01 19.19
N MET A 183 -4.94 12.95 18.90
CA MET A 183 -6.21 13.01 18.16
C MET A 183 -7.43 13.28 19.04
N ALA A 184 -7.33 13.11 20.37
CA ALA A 184 -8.47 13.16 21.30
C ALA A 184 -9.27 14.48 21.27
N LYS A 185 -8.65 15.60 20.85
CA LYS A 185 -9.30 16.92 20.73
C LYS A 185 -9.69 17.29 19.29
N ALA A 186 -9.45 16.40 18.33
CA ALA A 186 -9.76 16.66 16.92
C ALA A 186 -11.27 16.58 16.68
N LYS A 187 -11.82 17.57 15.99
CA LYS A 187 -13.24 17.59 15.58
C LYS A 187 -13.50 16.76 14.32
N TYR A 188 -12.48 16.61 13.48
CA TYR A 188 -12.51 15.84 12.24
C TYR A 188 -11.26 14.99 12.16
N ILE A 189 -11.43 13.70 11.88
CA ILE A 189 -10.33 12.75 11.74
C ILE A 189 -10.41 12.16 10.33
N PRO A 190 -9.56 12.61 9.38
CA PRO A 190 -9.49 11.99 8.08
C PRO A 190 -8.76 10.64 8.21
N LYS A 191 -9.31 9.61 7.56
CA LYS A 191 -8.62 8.34 7.32
C LYS A 191 -8.24 8.29 5.85
N MET A 192 -6.94 8.27 5.59
CA MET A 192 -6.38 8.17 4.24
C MET A 192 -5.49 6.94 4.19
N ASP A 193 -5.48 6.28 3.04
CA ASP A 193 -4.61 5.15 2.76
C ASP A 193 -3.84 5.41 1.46
N PHE A 194 -2.60 4.97 1.40
CA PHE A 194 -1.77 5.11 0.21
C PHE A 194 -2.08 3.96 -0.74
N MET A 195 -2.48 4.27 -1.97
CA MET A 195 -2.66 3.25 -2.99
C MET A 195 -1.31 2.59 -3.29
N LYS A 196 -1.18 1.30 -2.97
CA LYS A 196 0.04 0.52 -3.25
C LYS A 196 1.31 1.19 -2.70
N GLY A 197 1.24 1.79 -1.50
CA GLY A 197 2.29 2.67 -0.97
C GLY A 197 3.71 2.10 -0.93
N PHE A 198 3.89 0.78 -0.80
CA PHE A 198 5.22 0.17 -0.90
C PHE A 198 5.87 0.35 -2.27
N HIS A 199 5.09 0.23 -3.35
CA HIS A 199 5.56 0.36 -4.73
C HIS A 199 5.92 1.79 -5.11
N GLN A 200 5.48 2.78 -4.33
CA GLN A 200 5.82 4.19 -4.53
C GLN A 200 7.21 4.54 -3.98
N ASN A 201 7.83 3.67 -3.19
CA ASN A 201 9.18 3.92 -2.67
C ASN A 201 10.23 3.63 -3.73
N GLY A 202 11.07 4.61 -4.02
CA GLY A 202 12.20 4.40 -4.90
C GLY A 202 13.29 3.56 -4.26
N VAL A 203 14.11 2.89 -5.08
CA VAL A 203 15.31 2.19 -4.63
C VAL A 203 16.53 2.99 -5.06
N LYS A 204 17.50 3.21 -4.15
CA LYS A 204 18.72 3.95 -4.50
C LYS A 204 19.55 3.18 -5.53
N PRO A 205 20.27 3.87 -6.44
CA PRO A 205 21.10 3.22 -7.47
C PRO A 205 22.14 2.22 -6.97
N ASN A 206 22.69 2.43 -5.77
CA ASN A 206 23.64 1.48 -5.19
C ASN A 206 22.98 0.16 -4.80
N SER A 207 21.74 0.21 -4.31
CA SER A 207 20.95 -0.97 -3.96
C SER A 207 20.33 -1.63 -5.19
N MET A 208 20.00 -0.85 -6.24
CA MET A 208 19.56 -1.39 -7.54
C MET A 208 20.64 -2.20 -8.28
N LYS A 209 21.91 -2.14 -7.88
CA LYS A 209 22.95 -3.02 -8.42
C LYS A 209 22.98 -4.39 -7.73
N LEU A 210 22.43 -4.46 -6.53
CA LEU A 210 22.31 -5.70 -5.77
C LEU A 210 21.14 -6.54 -6.31
N LEU A 211 20.03 -5.86 -6.63
CA LEU A 211 18.73 -6.42 -7.05
C LEU A 211 18.54 -6.38 -8.58
#